data_AF-A0A0A1MQF7-F1
#
_entry.id   AF-A0A0A1MQF7-F1
#
_cell.length_a   1.000
_cell.length_b   1.000
_cell.length_c   1.000
_cell.angle_alpha   90.00
_cell.angle_beta   90.00
_cell.angle_gamma   90.00
#
_symmetry.space_group_name_H-M   'P 1'
#
loop_
_entity.id
_entity.type
_entity.pdbx_description
1 polymer ?
#
loop_
_entity_poly.entity_id
_entity_poly.type
_entity_poly.pdbx_seq_one_letter_code
_entity_poly.pdbx_strand_id
1 'polypeptide(L)' 'MIPLKEYGRVEVGMTIIDANGIEATVESIGEGALVKLNGETFVWDWERLHPNVMVKETAAERDERLNAKIVKGPEQEWF' A
#
# COMPACT_ATOMS: atom_id res chain seq x y z
N MET A 1 -5.55 9.29 6.89
CA MET A 1 -4.19 8.75 7.08
C MET A 1 -4.13 8.15 8.47
N ILE A 2 -3.80 6.86 8.58
CA ILE A 2 -3.80 6.11 9.84
C ILE A 2 -2.35 5.74 10.16
N PRO A 3 -1.86 5.87 11.41
CA PRO A 3 -0.55 5.39 11.76
C PRO A 3 -0.43 3.90 11.47
N LEU A 4 0.65 3.49 10.81
CA LEU A 4 0.84 2.11 10.42
C LEU A 4 0.89 1.15 11.61
N LYS A 5 1.40 1.61 12.76
CA LYS A 5 1.36 0.86 14.03
C LYS A 5 -0.07 0.60 14.51
N GLU A 6 -1.00 1.51 14.26
CA GLU A 6 -2.42 1.31 14.60
C GLU A 6 -3.11 0.40 13.57
N TYR A 7 -2.70 0.45 12.31
CA TYR A 7 -3.23 -0.45 11.27
C TYR A 7 -2.77 -1.91 11.50
N GLY A 8 -1.58 -2.10 12.07
CA GLY A 8 -1.11 -3.40 12.59
C GLY A 8 -0.77 -4.45 11.53
N ARG A 9 -0.86 -4.13 10.24
CA ARG A 9 -0.52 -5.01 9.12
C ARG A 9 -0.01 -4.22 7.91
N VAL A 10 0.69 -4.88 7.01
CA VAL A 10 1.11 -4.32 5.72
C VAL A 10 0.53 -5.21 4.63
N GLU A 11 0.06 -4.61 3.54
CA GLU A 11 -0.55 -5.33 2.43
C GLU A 11 0.11 -4.92 1.11
N VAL A 12 0.19 -5.86 0.17
CA VAL A 12 0.70 -5.56 -1.16
C VAL A 12 -0.22 -4.57 -1.86
N GLY A 13 0.36 -3.53 -2.42
CA GLY A 13 -0.31 -2.45 -3.11
C GLY A 13 -0.66 -1.24 -2.26
N MET A 14 -0.37 -1.29 -0.95
CA MET A 14 -0.57 -0.21 0.01
C MET A 14 0.49 0.88 -0.13
N THR A 15 0.09 2.15 0.02
CA THR A 15 1.02 3.28 0.04
C THR A 15 1.21 3.77 1.47
N ILE A 16 2.46 3.70 1.93
CA ILE A 16 2.91 4.19 3.24
C ILE A 16 3.73 5.47 3.07
N ILE A 17 3.74 6.31 4.09
CA ILE A 17 4.53 7.53 4.17
C ILE A 17 5.48 7.35 5.35
N ASP A 18 6.78 7.38 5.10
CA ASP A 18 7.79 7.29 6.15
C ASP A 18 7.85 8.57 7.01
N ALA A 19 8.52 8.52 8.15
CA ALA A 19 8.74 9.68 9.03
C ALA A 19 9.43 10.87 8.34
N ASN A 20 10.14 10.61 7.25
CA ASN A 20 10.77 11.64 6.40
C ASN A 20 9.81 12.26 5.36
N GLY A 21 8.54 11.86 5.34
CA GLY A 21 7.57 12.28 4.32
C GLY A 21 7.73 11.57 2.97
N ILE A 22 8.58 10.53 2.90
CA ILE A 22 8.83 9.77 1.67
C ILE A 22 7.69 8.78 1.47
N GLU A 23 7.02 8.86 0.32
CA GLU A 23 5.97 7.93 -0.07
C GLU A 23 6.55 6.66 -0.65
N ALA A 24 6.16 5.51 -0.12
CA ALA A 24 6.62 4.21 -0.54
C ALA A 24 5.43 3.27 -0.77
N THR A 25 5.44 2.56 -1.89
CA THR A 25 4.37 1.60 -2.22
C THR A 25 4.87 0.18 -2.02
N VAL A 26 4.09 -0.61 -1.28
CA VAL A 26 4.37 -2.02 -1.04
C VAL A 26 4.14 -2.79 -2.33
N GLU A 27 5.20 -3.32 -2.91
CA GLU A 27 5.13 -4.12 -4.13
C GLU A 27 5.05 -5.62 -3.84
N SER A 28 5.68 -6.08 -2.76
CA SER A 28 5.72 -7.50 -2.38
C SER A 28 6.03 -7.65 -0.90
N ILE A 29 5.48 -8.71 -0.28
CA ILE A 29 5.74 -9.10 1.11
C ILE A 29 6.24 -10.55 1.08
N GLY A 30 7.47 -10.76 1.51
CA GLY A 30 8.12 -12.06 1.63
C GLY A 30 8.14 -12.58 3.07
N GLU A 31 8.55 -13.83 3.23
CA GLU A 31 8.76 -14.45 4.54
C GLU A 31 9.85 -13.72 5.34
N GLY A 32 9.71 -13.68 6.66
CA GLY A 32 10.62 -12.94 7.53
C GLY A 32 10.43 -11.42 7.49
N ALA A 33 9.23 -10.97 7.12
CA ALA A 33 8.88 -9.56 7.01
C ALA A 33 9.70 -8.80 5.95
N LEU A 34 10.10 -9.44 4.86
CA LEU A 34 10.75 -8.72 3.76
C LEU A 34 9.70 -7.94 2.97
N VAL A 35 9.80 -6.60 2.93
CA VAL A 35 8.86 -5.76 2.21
C VAL A 35 9.60 -5.02 1.10
N LYS A 36 9.11 -5.15 -0.13
CA LYS A 36 9.64 -4.43 -1.28
C LYS A 36 8.89 -3.11 -1.44
N LEU A 37 9.62 -2.00 -1.39
CA LEU A 37 9.11 -0.64 -1.47
C LEU A 37 9.85 0.11 -2.57
N ASN A 38 9.14 0.62 -3.58
CA ASN A 38 9.73 1.38 -4.70
C ASN A 38 10.96 0.71 -5.36
N GLY A 39 10.95 -0.62 -5.52
CA GLY A 39 12.06 -1.38 -6.11
C GLY A 39 13.10 -1.86 -5.10
N GLU A 40 13.16 -1.27 -3.91
CA GLU A 40 14.12 -1.63 -2.86
C GLU A 40 13.50 -2.62 -1.87
N THR A 41 14.28 -3.61 -1.43
CA THR A 41 13.80 -4.63 -0.48
C THR A 41 14.32 -4.29 0.91
N PHE A 42 13.41 -4.15 1.86
CA PHE A 42 13.72 -3.82 3.25
C PHE A 42 13.23 -4.94 4.17
N VAL A 43 13.98 -5.17 5.26
CA VAL A 43 13.48 -6.00 6.35
C VAL A 43 12.53 -5.14 7.17
N TRP A 44 11.27 -5.52 7.18
CA TRP A 44 10.20 -4.85 7.87
C TRP A 44 10.16 -5.26 9.32
N ASP A 45 10.69 -4.39 10.15
CA ASP A 45 10.79 -4.64 11.57
C ASP A 45 9.76 -3.77 12.30
N TRP A 46 8.71 -4.42 12.83
CA TRP A 46 7.63 -3.73 13.55
C TRP A 46 8.12 -3.03 14.84
N GLU A 47 9.16 -3.57 15.47
CA GLU A 47 9.74 -3.01 16.70
C GLU A 47 10.56 -1.75 16.37
N ARG A 48 11.27 -1.76 15.24
CA ARG A 48 12.07 -0.62 14.75
C ARG A 48 11.30 0.34 13.85
N LEU A 49 10.04 0.03 13.54
CA LEU A 49 9.18 0.91 12.74
C LEU A 49 9.00 2.25 13.46
N HIS A 50 9.32 3.33 12.76
CA HIS A 50 9.18 4.68 13.32
C HIS A 50 7.69 4.98 13.59
N PRO A 51 7.33 5.55 14.76
CA PRO A 51 5.92 5.80 15.09
C PRO A 51 5.22 6.79 14.14
N ASN A 52 5.99 7.55 13.36
CA ASN A 52 5.47 8.51 12.39
C ASN A 52 5.20 7.91 11.00
N VAL A 53 5.38 6.61 10.81
CA VAL A 53 5.02 5.97 9.54
C VAL A 53 3.50 5.94 9.41
N MET A 54 2.97 6.57 8.37
CA MET A 54 1.54 6.71 8.11
C MET A 54 1.11 5.88 6.91
N VAL A 55 -0.15 5.48 6.90
CA VAL A 55 -0.82 4.82 5.77
C VAL A 55 -1.64 5.86 5.02
N LYS A 56 -1.38 5.99 3.72
CA LYS A 56 -2.07 6.93 2.83
C LYS A 56 -3.24 6.29 2.09
N GLU A 57 -3.01 5.13 1.48
CA GLU A 57 -4.01 4.41 0.66
C GLU A 57 -3.91 2.91 0.97
N THR A 58 -5.03 2.30 1.36
CA THR A 58 -5.09 0.86 1.66
C THR A 58 -5.34 0.02 0.40
N ALA A 59 -5.00 -1.27 0.44
CA ALA A 59 -5.29 -2.18 -0.66
C ALA A 59 -6.79 -2.22 -1.03
N ALA A 60 -7.67 -2.10 -0.02
CA ALA A 60 -9.12 -2.03 -0.22
C ALA A 60 -9.57 -0.77 -0.97
N GLU A 61 -9.06 0.41 -0.63
CA GLU A 61 -9.35 1.65 -1.34
C GLU A 61 -8.79 1.64 -2.76
N ARG A 62 -7.62 1.04 -2.96
CA ARG A 62 -7.00 0.91 -4.28
C ARG A 62 -7.77 -0.06 -5.18
N ASP A 63 -8.23 -1.19 -4.65
CA ASP A 63 -9.08 -2.14 -5.37
C ASP A 63 -10.42 -1.49 -5.75
N GLU A 64 -11.07 -0.79 -4.82
CA GLU A 64 -12.29 -0.02 -5.11
C GLU A 64 -12.06 1.05 -6.19
N ARG A 65 -10.92 1.77 -6.14
CA ARG A 65 -10.58 2.79 -7.15
C ARG A 65 -10.23 2.19 -8.52
N LEU A 66 -9.58 1.03 -8.56
CA LEU A 66 -9.29 0.29 -9.79
C LEU A 66 -10.58 -0.29 -10.39
N ASN A 67 -11.43 -0.89 -9.56
CA ASN A 67 -12.71 -1.44 -9.98
C ASN A 67 -13.67 -0.33 -10.46
N ALA A 68 -13.72 0.81 -9.77
CA ALA A 68 -14.47 1.99 -10.20
C ALA A 68 -13.96 2.60 -11.52
N LYS A 69 -12.68 2.44 -11.86
CA LYS A 69 -12.13 2.81 -13.17
C LYS A 69 -12.48 1.82 -14.27
N ILE A 70 -12.59 0.53 -13.95
CA ILE A 70 -12.98 -0.52 -14.92
C ILE A 70 -14.45 -0.38 -15.32
N VAL A 71 -15.32 0.04 -14.40
CA VAL A 71 -16.77 0.24 -14.67
C VAL A 71 -17.06 1.51 -15.51
N LYS A 72 -16.05 2.34 -15.82
CA LYS A 72 -16.17 3.49 -16.74
C LYS A 72 -15.46 3.28 -18.08
N GLY A 73 -15.38 2.05 -18.58
CA GLY A 73 -15.26 1.86 -20.03
C GLY A 73 -16.62 2.17 -20.67
N PRO A 74 -16.78 3.22 -21.49
CA PRO A 74 -18.02 3.42 -22.22
C PRO A 74 -18.20 2.27 -23.20
N GLU A 75 -19.39 1.67 -23.16
CA GLU A 75 -20.15 1.10 -24.28
C GLU A 75 -19.34 0.48 -25.44
N GLN A 76 -19.56 -0.80 -25.72
CA GLN A 76 -20.12 -1.19 -27.02
C GLN A 76 -20.99 -2.44 -26.85
N GLU A 77 -22.27 -2.12 -26.68
CA GLU A 77 -23.43 -2.98 -26.90
C GLU A 77 -23.31 -3.63 -28.29
N TRP A 78 -23.41 -4.95 -28.35
CA TRP A 78 -23.38 -5.70 -29.60
C TRP A 78 -24.70 -5.45 -30.36
N PHE A 79 -24.59 -4.91 -31.58
CA PHE A 79 -25.65 -4.92 -32.59
C PHE A 79 -25.11 -5.47 -33.90
#